data_AF-A0A328EEX9-F1
#
_entry.id   AF-A0A328EEX9-F1
#
_cell.length_a   1.000
_cell.length_b   1.000
_cell.length_c   1.000
_cell.angle_alpha   90.00
_cell.angle_beta   90.00
_cell.angle_gamma   90.00
#
_symmetry.space_group_name_H-M   'P 1'
#
loop_
_entity.id
_entity.type
_entity.pdbx_description
1 polymer ?
#
loop_
_entity_poly.entity_id
_entity_poly.type
_entity_poly.pdbx_seq_one_letter_code
_entity_poly.pdbx_strand_id
1 'polypeptide(L)'
;MFTIPVGDLINSYDGDSKIFSFDGEVFDGFYEDLKFLKPLLFTIKLIVIEDGIHGIFTNFSTEVSYENKKTGISIPEFERIWKTQIDPLDGDDINLVNTKNMTIDLKNVIREEIIMAFHSQNL
;
A
#
# COMPACT_ATOMS: atom_id res chain seq x y z
N MET A 1 -1.31 11.79 -1.81
CA MET A 1 -0.27 11.56 -0.78
C MET A 1 0.40 10.20 -0.99
N PHE A 2 -0.37 9.11 -1.12
CA PHE A 2 0.15 7.76 -1.32
C PHE A 2 0.02 7.22 -2.74
N THR A 3 0.14 8.12 -3.73
CA THR A 3 0.05 7.76 -5.14
C THR A 3 1.46 7.70 -5.71
N ILE A 4 1.85 6.56 -6.27
CA ILE A 4 3.18 6.36 -6.83
C ILE A 4 3.10 6.36 -8.36
N PRO A 5 3.89 7.20 -9.06
CA PRO A 5 4.03 7.11 -10.51
C PRO A 5 4.80 5.84 -10.87
N VAL A 6 4.21 5.04 -11.76
CA VAL A 6 4.75 3.77 -12.25
C VAL A 6 4.88 3.73 -13.77
N GLY A 7 4.70 4.86 -14.46
CA GLY A 7 4.75 4.91 -15.93
C GLY A 7 6.10 4.54 -16.51
N ASP A 8 7.19 4.78 -15.80
CA ASP A 8 8.53 4.32 -16.17
C ASP A 8 8.64 2.79 -16.08
N LEU A 9 8.05 2.19 -15.05
CA LEU A 9 8.02 0.73 -14.85
C LEU A 9 7.08 0.01 -15.83
N ILE A 10 5.86 0.53 -16.04
CA ILE A 10 4.88 -0.11 -16.94
C ILE A 10 5.38 -0.16 -18.40
N ASN A 11 6.24 0.78 -18.80
CA ASN A 11 6.82 0.82 -20.14
C ASN A 11 8.22 0.17 -20.22
N SER A 12 8.66 -0.52 -19.16
CA SER A 12 9.96 -1.19 -19.10
C SER A 12 9.83 -2.70 -19.26
N TYR A 13 10.91 -3.46 -19.04
CA TYR A 13 10.90 -4.91 -19.19
C TYR A 13 10.42 -5.61 -17.92
N ASP A 14 9.78 -6.77 -18.08
CA ASP A 14 9.41 -7.62 -16.96
C ASP A 14 10.63 -7.92 -16.06
N GLY A 15 10.41 -7.82 -14.74
CA GLY A 15 11.45 -7.95 -13.73
C GLY A 15 12.18 -6.65 -13.38
N ASP A 16 12.02 -5.57 -14.16
CA ASP A 16 12.51 -4.25 -13.76
C ASP A 16 11.87 -3.83 -12.44
N SER A 17 12.64 -3.15 -11.60
CA SER A 17 12.16 -2.82 -10.27
C SER A 17 12.63 -1.47 -9.76
N LYS A 18 11.84 -0.90 -8.85
CA LYS A 18 12.10 0.39 -8.21
C LYS A 18 11.67 0.35 -6.76
N ILE A 19 12.44 1.01 -5.92
CA ILE A 19 12.18 1.08 -4.49
C ILE A 19 11.71 2.48 -4.14
N PHE A 20 10.65 2.55 -3.34
CA PHE A 20 10.14 3.77 -2.75
C PHE A 20 10.09 3.61 -1.24
N SER A 21 10.48 4.65 -0.52
CA SER A 21 10.33 4.70 0.94
C SER A 21 9.50 5.91 1.30
N PHE A 22 8.61 5.72 2.26
CA PHE A 22 7.82 6.78 2.86
C PHE A 22 8.16 6.84 4.35
N ASP A 23 8.43 8.05 4.82
CA ASP A 23 8.59 8.39 6.23
C ASP A 23 7.98 9.78 6.40
N GLY A 24 6.83 9.84 7.05
CA GLY A 24 6.13 11.11 7.20
C GLY A 24 4.85 11.03 8.02
N GLU A 25 4.43 12.20 8.49
CA GLU A 25 3.16 12.37 9.20
C GLU A 25 1.98 12.20 8.24
N VAL A 26 0.91 11.57 8.73
CA VAL A 26 -0.37 11.48 8.02
C VAL A 26 -1.34 12.41 8.74
N PHE A 27 -1.85 13.42 8.02
CA PHE A 27 -2.69 14.46 8.62
C PHE A 27 -4.00 13.89 9.18
N ASP A 28 -4.44 14.46 10.31
CA ASP A 28 -5.76 14.16 10.89
C ASP A 28 -6.87 14.37 9.85
N GLY A 29 -7.79 13.42 9.76
CA GLY A 29 -8.89 13.44 8.79
C GLY A 29 -8.52 12.94 7.39
N PHE A 30 -7.28 12.56 7.11
CA PHE A 30 -6.93 11.91 5.84
C PHE A 30 -7.63 10.56 5.65
N TYR A 31 -7.71 9.79 6.74
CA TYR A 31 -8.61 8.67 6.91
C TYR A 31 -9.70 9.07 7.92
N GLU A 32 -10.95 8.72 7.64
CA GLU A 32 -12.09 9.13 8.46
C GLU A 32 -12.15 8.38 9.79
N ASP A 33 -11.59 7.18 9.82
CA ASP A 33 -11.69 6.21 10.91
C ASP A 33 -10.37 5.96 11.64
N LEU A 34 -9.23 6.35 11.04
CA LEU A 34 -7.89 6.16 11.60
C LEU A 34 -7.25 7.51 11.93
N LYS A 35 -6.65 7.59 13.13
CA LYS A 35 -5.79 8.71 13.52
C LYS A 35 -4.36 8.26 13.70
N PHE A 36 -3.41 8.89 13.01
CA PHE A 36 -1.99 8.61 13.16
C PHE A 36 -1.43 9.40 14.34
N LEU A 37 -0.79 8.70 15.29
CA LEU A 37 -0.16 9.27 16.48
C LEU A 37 1.35 9.41 16.34
N LYS A 38 1.95 8.63 15.42
CA LYS A 38 3.34 8.74 14.98
C LYS A 38 3.41 8.75 13.46
N PRO A 39 4.51 9.22 12.86
CA PRO A 39 4.76 9.09 11.43
C PRO A 39 4.52 7.66 10.93
N LEU A 40 4.03 7.55 9.70
CA LEU A 40 3.96 6.28 8.99
C LEU A 40 5.30 6.06 8.30
N LEU A 41 5.88 4.87 8.51
CA LEU A 41 7.05 4.42 7.80
C LEU A 41 6.72 3.16 7.01
N PHE A 42 7.16 3.11 5.76
CA PHE A 42 7.22 1.87 4.98
C PHE A 42 8.23 1.99 3.84
N THR A 43 8.70 0.86 3.35
CA THR A 43 9.41 0.74 2.07
C THR A 43 8.65 -0.22 1.18
N ILE A 44 8.54 0.10 -0.09
CA ILE A 44 7.91 -0.75 -1.10
C ILE A 44 8.86 -0.94 -2.27
N LYS A 45 9.12 -2.19 -2.64
CA LYS A 45 9.78 -2.55 -3.89
C LYS A 45 8.70 -2.90 -4.91
N LEU A 46 8.63 -2.11 -5.99
CA LEU A 46 7.76 -2.36 -7.14
C LEU A 46 8.54 -3.14 -8.20
N ILE A 47 7.96 -4.21 -8.72
CA ILE A 47 8.53 -5.08 -9.74
C ILE A 47 7.54 -5.19 -10.89
N VAL A 48 8.00 -4.99 -12.12
CA VAL A 48 7.18 -5.18 -13.33
C VAL A 48 6.92 -6.66 -13.52
N ILE A 49 5.64 -6.98 -13.72
CA ILE A 49 5.17 -8.30 -14.11
C ILE A 49 4.36 -8.17 -15.39
N GLU A 50 4.15 -9.29 -16.10
CA GLU A 50 3.55 -9.33 -17.45
C GLU A 50 2.26 -8.48 -17.59
N ASP A 51 1.42 -8.44 -16.55
CA ASP A 51 0.14 -7.72 -16.57
C ASP A 51 0.00 -6.62 -15.50
N GLY A 52 1.10 -6.15 -14.92
CA GLY A 52 1.04 -5.09 -13.92
C GLY A 52 2.29 -4.89 -13.08
N ILE A 53 2.07 -4.58 -11.80
CA ILE A 53 3.12 -4.29 -10.83
C ILE A 53 2.91 -5.14 -9.58
N HIS A 54 3.95 -5.86 -9.19
CA HIS A 54 4.04 -6.54 -7.90
C HIS A 54 4.77 -5.65 -6.91
N GLY A 55 4.14 -5.33 -5.79
CA GLY A 55 4.73 -4.53 -4.71
C GLY A 55 4.98 -5.38 -3.47
N ILE A 56 6.22 -5.32 -2.97
CA ILE A 56 6.65 -5.97 -1.74
C ILE A 56 6.92 -4.89 -0.71
N PHE A 57 6.12 -4.86 0.36
CA PHE A 57 6.25 -3.91 1.46
C PHE A 57 7.13 -4.47 2.57
N THR A 58 8.00 -3.61 3.10
CA THR A 58 8.87 -3.91 4.24
C THR A 58 8.91 -2.70 5.18
N ASN A 59 9.37 -2.91 6.41
CA ASN A 59 9.51 -1.86 7.43
C ASN A 59 8.24 -1.04 7.68
N PHE A 60 7.06 -1.67 7.53
CA PHE A 60 5.79 -0.99 7.72
C PHE A 60 5.53 -0.81 9.21
N SER A 61 5.56 0.43 9.69
CA SER A 61 5.32 0.73 11.10
C SER A 61 4.75 2.11 11.34
N THR A 62 3.95 2.22 12.40
CA THR A 62 3.40 3.49 12.89
C THR A 62 2.76 3.27 14.27
N GLU A 63 2.14 4.31 14.83
CA GLU A 63 1.25 4.19 15.97
C GLU A 63 -0.06 4.88 15.60
N VAL A 64 -1.19 4.19 15.75
CA VAL A 64 -2.51 4.72 15.38
C VAL A 64 -3.48 4.67 16.56
N SER A 65 -4.51 5.50 16.47
CA SER A 65 -5.74 5.33 17.22
C SER A 65 -6.87 4.90 16.28
N TYR A 66 -7.48 3.76 16.60
CA TYR A 66 -8.63 3.19 15.91
C TYR A 66 -9.63 2.72 16.98
N GLU A 67 -10.92 3.00 16.79
CA GLU A 67 -11.98 2.67 17.76
C GLU A 67 -11.66 3.14 19.21
N ASN A 68 -11.05 4.32 19.35
CA ASN A 68 -10.59 4.91 20.61
C ASN A 68 -9.51 4.11 21.38
N LYS A 69 -8.92 3.08 20.77
CA LYS A 69 -7.75 2.38 21.31
C LYS A 69 -6.49 2.84 20.60
N LYS A 70 -5.37 2.84 21.31
CA LYS A 70 -4.05 3.17 20.76
C LYS A 70 -3.27 1.89 20.59
N THR A 71 -2.67 1.70 19.42
CA THR A 71 -1.93 0.48 19.10
C THR A 71 -0.73 0.82 18.23
N GLY A 72 0.43 0.25 18.59
CA GLY A 72 1.63 0.30 17.78
C GLY A 72 1.52 -0.72 16.65
N ILE A 73 1.53 -0.27 15.41
CA ILE A 73 1.43 -1.12 14.23
C ILE A 73 2.84 -1.41 13.74
N SER A 74 3.15 -2.69 13.59
CA SER A 74 4.36 -3.19 12.95
C SER A 74 3.95 -4.41 12.14
N ILE A 75 3.94 -4.27 10.82
CA ILE A 75 3.49 -5.32 9.91
C ILE A 75 4.74 -5.97 9.30
N PRO A 76 4.86 -7.31 9.35
CA PRO A 76 5.89 -8.03 8.62
C PRO A 76 5.85 -7.74 7.11
N GLU A 77 6.79 -8.32 6.37
CA GLU A 77 6.75 -8.24 4.92
C GLU A 77 5.39 -8.74 4.38
N PHE A 78 4.79 -7.97 3.47
CA PHE A 78 3.55 -8.33 2.81
C PHE A 78 3.55 -7.84 1.35
N GLU A 79 2.68 -8.44 0.55
CA GLU A 79 2.66 -8.24 -0.89
C GLU A 79 1.31 -7.71 -1.37
N ARG A 80 1.35 -6.96 -2.47
CA ARG A 80 0.17 -6.52 -3.24
C ARG A 80 0.47 -6.51 -4.73
N ILE A 81 -0.55 -6.78 -5.52
CA ILE A 81 -0.47 -6.76 -6.98
C ILE A 81 -1.44 -5.70 -7.51
N TRP A 82 -0.94 -4.86 -8.42
CA TRP A 82 -1.75 -3.94 -9.20
C TRP A 82 -1.75 -4.39 -10.65
N LYS A 83 -2.91 -4.82 -11.16
CA LYS A 83 -3.07 -5.24 -12.56
C LYS A 83 -3.39 -4.04 -13.45
N THR A 84 -3.00 -4.11 -14.72
CA THR A 84 -3.36 -3.10 -15.73
C THR A 84 -4.76 -3.31 -16.31
N GLN A 85 -5.30 -4.53 -16.20
CA GLN A 85 -6.63 -4.91 -16.64
C GLN A 85 -7.29 -5.80 -15.60
N ILE A 86 -8.61 -5.72 -15.50
CA ILE A 86 -9.41 -6.64 -14.68
C ILE A 86 -9.57 -7.93 -15.49
N ASP A 87 -9.17 -9.07 -14.94
CA ASP A 87 -9.63 -10.36 -15.45
C ASP A 87 -11.05 -10.62 -14.90
N PRO A 88 -12.09 -10.72 -15.74
CA PRO A 88 -13.45 -11.01 -15.30
C PRO A 88 -13.61 -12.37 -14.59
N LEU A 89 -12.60 -13.24 -14.70
CA LEU A 89 -12.56 -14.56 -14.07
C LEU A 89 -11.82 -14.55 -12.72
N ASP A 90 -11.06 -13.48 -12.41
CA ASP A 90 -10.46 -13.31 -11.09
C ASP A 90 -11.53 -12.83 -10.11
N GLY A 91 -11.84 -13.67 -9.13
CA GLY A 91 -12.83 -13.40 -8.08
C GLY A 91 -12.31 -12.59 -6.90
N ASP A 92 -11.04 -12.18 -6.92
CA ASP A 92 -10.37 -11.47 -5.82
C ASP A 92 -10.43 -9.94 -6.01
N ASP A 93 -10.37 -9.21 -4.90
CA ASP A 93 -10.23 -7.74 -4.89
C ASP A 93 -8.83 -7.35 -5.44
N ILE A 94 -8.76 -7.20 -6.76
CA ILE A 94 -7.55 -6.80 -7.47
C ILE A 94 -7.42 -5.28 -7.45
N ASN A 95 -6.27 -4.79 -7.00
CA ASN A 95 -5.93 -3.39 -7.16
C ASN A 95 -5.58 -3.10 -8.62
N LEU A 96 -5.93 -1.91 -9.12
CA LEU A 96 -5.68 -1.54 -10.51
C LEU A 96 -4.64 -0.44 -10.63
N VAL A 97 -3.81 -0.55 -11.66
CA VAL A 97 -3.00 0.57 -12.15
C VAL A 97 -3.94 1.57 -12.82
N ASN A 98 -3.87 2.84 -12.42
CA ASN A 98 -4.54 3.90 -13.16
C ASN A 98 -3.77 4.15 -14.46
N THR A 99 -4.21 3.53 -15.56
CA THR A 99 -3.55 3.60 -16.88
C THR A 99 -3.63 4.98 -17.53
N LYS A 100 -4.55 5.86 -17.11
CA LYS A 100 -4.62 7.24 -17.62
C LYS A 100 -3.50 8.11 -17.07
N ASN A 101 -3.19 7.95 -15.78
CA ASN A 101 -2.18 8.75 -15.08
C ASN A 101 -0.85 7.98 -14.87
N MET A 102 -0.84 6.69 -15.19
CA MET A 102 0.26 5.76 -14.94
C MET A 102 0.70 5.75 -13.48
N THR A 103 -0.27 5.57 -12.58
CA THR A 103 -0.03 5.59 -11.13
C THR A 103 -0.71 4.41 -10.43
N ILE A 104 -0.14 3.97 -9.31
CA ILE A 104 -0.84 3.14 -8.32
C ILE A 104 -1.22 3.97 -7.09
N ASP A 105 -2.32 3.63 -6.45
CA ASP A 105 -2.76 4.23 -5.19
C ASP A 105 -2.59 3.23 -4.05
N LEU A 106 -1.87 3.63 -3.01
CA LEU A 106 -1.64 2.81 -1.82
C LEU A 106 -2.60 3.17 -0.67
N LYS A 107 -3.48 4.17 -0.83
CA LYS A 107 -4.34 4.67 0.25
C LYS A 107 -5.15 3.55 0.92
N ASN A 108 -5.81 2.71 0.12
CA ASN A 108 -6.64 1.62 0.65
C ASN A 108 -5.78 0.50 1.25
N VAL A 109 -4.71 0.10 0.56
CA VAL A 109 -3.75 -0.90 1.03
C VAL A 109 -3.21 -0.53 2.42
N ILE A 110 -2.74 0.70 2.60
CA ILE A 110 -2.21 1.18 3.89
C ILE A 110 -3.28 1.09 4.99
N ARG A 111 -4.52 1.51 4.68
CA ARG A 111 -5.63 1.48 5.64
C ARG A 111 -6.00 0.07 6.03
N GLU A 112 -6.21 -0.82 5.06
CA GLU A 112 -6.61 -2.21 5.27
C GLU A 112 -5.58 -2.95 6.12
N GLU A 113 -4.30 -2.83 5.77
CA GLU A 113 -3.21 -3.48 6.50
C GLU A 113 -3.10 -3.00 7.95
N ILE A 114 -3.29 -1.70 8.20
CA ILE A 114 -3.34 -1.15 9.56
C ILE A 114 -4.52 -1.74 10.35
N ILE A 115 -5.70 -1.80 9.76
CA ILE A 115 -6.91 -2.32 10.43
C ILE A 115 -6.76 -3.82 10.72
N MET A 116 -6.27 -4.60 9.76
CA MET A 116 -5.98 -6.02 9.93
C MET A 116 -4.99 -6.24 11.07
N ALA A 117 -3.86 -5.54 11.05
CA ALA A 117 -2.84 -5.64 12.10
C ALA A 117 -3.38 -5.21 13.47
N PHE A 118 -4.19 -4.16 13.53
CA PHE A 118 -4.85 -3.72 14.76
C PHE A 118 -5.71 -4.84 15.36
N HIS A 119 -6.57 -5.48 14.56
CA HIS A 119 -7.41 -6.57 15.05
C HIS A 119 -6.58 -7.79 15.44
N SER A 120 -5.55 -8.15 14.68
CA SER A 120 -4.65 -9.27 15.01
C SER A 120 -3.94 -9.11 16.36
N GLN A 121 -3.61 -7.88 16.76
CA GLN A 121 -2.94 -7.60 18.05
C GLN A 121 -3.90 -7.46 19.24
N ASN A 122 -5.21 -7.31 18.97
CA ASN A 122 -6.24 -7.08 20.00
C ASN A 122 -7.22 -8.26 20.11
N LEU A 123 -6.90 -9.41 19.51
CA LEU A 123 -7.56 -10.71 19.70
C LEU A 123 -7.00 -11.42 20.95
#